data_AF-A0A2V6BHL6-F1
#
_entry.id   AF-A0A2V6BHL6-F1
#
_cell.length_a   1.000
_cell.length_b   1.000
_cell.length_c   1.000
_cell.angle_alpha   90.00
_cell.angle_beta   90.00
_cell.angle_gamma   90.00
#
_symmetry.space_group_name_H-M   'P 1'
#
loop_
_entity.id
_entity.type
_entity.pdbx_description
1 polymer ?
#
loop_
_entity_poly.entity_id
_entity_poly.type
_entity_poly.pdbx_seq_one_letter_code
_entity_poly.pdbx_strand_id
1 'polypeptide(L)'
;MIDFRSFENIPLRCGFTIVRIEPTAGLLLDALGREAIARTRIVEKKFEIAIKLDLTEEEQSVTLYHEILEAATVASPSPPPALIGFNEGDFERAAYSAHEQFGVASVENLNRMLKSHGFEEH
;
A
#
# COMPACT_ATOMS: atom_id res chain seq x y z
N MET A 1 -4.64 14.17 -8.94
CA MET A 1 -4.00 14.03 -7.62
C MET A 1 -4.99 13.31 -6.73
N ILE A 2 -4.54 12.27 -6.03
CA ILE A 2 -5.41 11.41 -5.23
C ILE A 2 -5.86 12.14 -3.96
N ASP A 3 -7.15 12.04 -3.61
CA ASP A 3 -7.62 12.47 -2.29
C ASP A 3 -7.33 11.38 -1.24
N PHE A 4 -6.21 11.53 -0.54
CA PHE A 4 -5.79 10.57 0.47
C PHE A 4 -6.75 10.41 1.65
N ARG A 5 -7.57 11.44 1.96
CA ARG A 5 -8.57 11.31 3.03
C ARG A 5 -9.66 10.31 2.70
N SER A 6 -9.88 10.04 1.41
CA SER A 6 -10.86 9.05 0.94
C SER A 6 -10.49 7.60 1.28
N PHE A 7 -9.31 7.34 1.83
CA PHE A 7 -8.85 6.01 2.25
C PHE A 7 -8.94 5.79 3.76
N GLU A 8 -9.08 6.87 4.53
CA GLU A 8 -8.92 6.82 5.99
C GLU A 8 -10.09 6.11 6.67
N ASN A 9 -9.76 5.19 7.58
CA ASN A 9 -10.69 4.45 8.41
C ASN A 9 -11.71 3.61 7.63
N ILE A 10 -11.42 3.28 6.37
CA ILE A 10 -12.23 2.35 5.58
C ILE A 10 -11.58 0.96 5.61
N PRO A 11 -12.34 -0.08 5.99
CA PRO A 11 -11.83 -1.44 5.98
C PRO A 11 -11.44 -1.91 4.58
N LEU A 12 -10.27 -2.53 4.49
CA LEU A 12 -9.84 -3.35 3.38
C LEU A 12 -10.09 -4.83 3.70
N ARG A 13 -9.88 -5.69 2.70
CA ARG A 13 -9.88 -7.16 2.84
C ARG A 13 -9.06 -7.64 4.05
N CYS A 14 -9.47 -8.77 4.62
CA CYS A 14 -8.93 -9.32 5.87
C CYS A 14 -9.00 -8.38 7.10
N GLY A 15 -9.79 -7.30 7.04
CA GLY A 15 -9.96 -6.35 8.13
C GLY A 15 -8.78 -5.39 8.33
N PHE A 16 -7.93 -5.22 7.31
CA PHE A 16 -6.91 -4.16 7.35
C PHE A 16 -7.57 -2.78 7.29
N THR A 17 -6.90 -1.76 7.82
CA THR A 17 -7.44 -0.39 7.78
C THR A 17 -6.32 0.61 7.63
N ILE A 18 -6.44 1.49 6.64
CA ILE A 18 -5.58 2.65 6.50
C ILE A 18 -6.09 3.69 7.49
N VAL A 19 -5.34 3.96 8.55
CA VAL A 19 -5.74 4.94 9.58
C VAL A 19 -5.54 6.37 9.06
N ARG A 20 -4.44 6.60 8.36
CA ARG A 20 -4.09 7.89 7.75
C ARG A 20 -3.06 7.72 6.64
N ILE A 21 -3.09 8.63 5.69
CA ILE A 21 -2.02 8.83 4.70
C ILE A 21 -1.60 10.30 4.81
N GLU A 22 -0.35 10.53 5.18
CA GLU A 22 0.21 11.87 5.45
C GLU A 22 1.18 12.28 4.34
N PRO A 23 0.79 13.24 3.47
CA PRO A 23 1.69 13.82 2.49
C PRO A 23 2.82 14.59 3.18
N THR A 24 4.05 14.32 2.80
CA THR A 24 5.25 14.85 3.45
C THR A 24 6.09 15.63 2.43
N ALA A 25 6.39 16.90 2.73
CA ALA A 25 7.21 17.78 1.89
C ALA A 25 8.73 17.71 2.19
N GLY A 26 9.16 16.75 3.01
CA GLY A 26 10.54 16.59 3.46
C GLY A 26 11.12 15.22 3.10
N LEU A 27 12.38 15.00 3.48
CA LEU A 27 13.08 13.72 3.29
C LEU A 27 12.34 12.62 4.07
N LEU A 28 11.80 11.64 3.36
CA LEU A 28 11.34 10.39 3.95
C LEU A 28 12.52 9.43 3.96
N LEU A 29 12.72 8.77 5.11
CA LEU A 29 13.77 7.79 5.31
C LEU A 29 13.17 6.43 5.60
N ASP A 30 13.70 5.40 4.96
CA ASP A 30 13.41 4.01 5.29
C ASP A 30 14.04 3.60 6.63
N ALA A 31 13.85 2.34 7.04
CA ALA A 31 14.40 1.81 8.28
C ALA A 31 15.95 1.79 8.33
N LEU A 32 16.62 1.91 7.19
CA LEU A 32 18.08 1.96 7.06
C LEU A 32 18.62 3.40 6.91
N GLY A 33 17.76 4.42 6.98
CA GLY A 33 18.14 5.81 6.83
C GLY A 33 18.41 6.22 5.38
N ARG A 34 17.94 5.45 4.40
CA ARG A 34 18.00 5.79 2.97
C ARG A 34 16.76 6.55 2.55
N GLU A 35 16.89 7.41 1.54
CA GLU A 35 15.75 8.15 1.00
C GLU A 35 14.68 7.20 0.45
N ALA A 36 13.42 7.46 0.79
CA ALA A 36 12.26 6.68 0.40
C ALA A 36 11.16 7.56 -0.18
N ILE A 37 10.28 6.97 -0.99
CA ILE A 37 9.11 7.63 -1.58
C ILE A 37 7.92 7.59 -0.62
N ALA A 38 7.80 6.50 0.13
CA ALA A 38 6.83 6.34 1.20
C ALA A 38 7.43 5.55 2.36
N ARG A 39 6.69 5.55 3.48
CA ARG A 39 6.98 4.73 4.65
C ARG A 39 5.68 4.33 5.31
N THR A 40 5.47 3.03 5.46
CA THR A 40 4.34 2.50 6.21
C THR A 40 4.74 2.08 7.62
N ARG A 41 3.97 2.56 8.61
CA ARG A 41 3.98 2.06 9.98
C ARG A 41 2.79 1.12 10.17
N ILE A 42 3.10 -0.09 10.63
CA ILE A 42 2.12 -1.15 10.85
C ILE A 42 1.92 -1.34 12.35
N VAL A 43 0.67 -1.27 12.81
CA VAL A 43 0.28 -1.64 14.18
C VAL A 43 -0.89 -2.60 14.09
N GLU A 44 -0.65 -3.88 14.35
CA GLU A 44 -1.62 -4.96 14.10
C GLU A 44 -2.11 -4.93 12.64
N LYS A 45 -3.40 -4.69 12.40
CA LYS A 45 -4.00 -4.56 11.06
C LYS A 45 -4.17 -3.11 10.58
N LYS A 46 -3.53 -2.16 11.26
CA LYS A 46 -3.67 -0.73 11.00
C LYS A 46 -2.42 -0.18 10.33
N PHE A 47 -2.63 0.57 9.25
CA PHE A 47 -1.57 1.17 8.44
C PHE A 47 -1.59 2.68 8.58
N GLU A 48 -0.45 3.27 8.91
CA GLU A 48 -0.20 4.70 8.82
C GLU A 48 0.87 4.92 7.75
N ILE A 49 0.54 5.65 6.69
CA ILE A 49 1.43 5.81 5.54
C ILE A 49 1.90 7.26 5.48
N ALA A 50 3.20 7.48 5.37
CA ALA A 50 3.74 8.78 4.96
C ALA A 50 4.18 8.67 3.49
N ILE A 51 3.80 9.64 2.65
CA ILE A 51 4.11 9.62 1.22
C ILE A 51 4.66 10.98 0.77
N LYS A 52 5.62 11.00 -0.15
CA LYS A 52 6.14 12.25 -0.72
C LYS A 52 5.02 13.07 -1.38
N LEU A 53 5.03 14.38 -1.15
CA LEU A 53 3.98 15.30 -1.61
C LEU A 53 4.04 15.58 -3.13
N ASP A 54 5.24 15.54 -3.72
CA ASP A 54 5.55 15.99 -5.09
C ASP A 54 5.39 14.91 -6.16
N LEU A 55 4.74 13.79 -5.83
CA LEU A 55 4.47 12.69 -6.74
C LEU A 55 3.31 13.00 -7.69
N THR A 56 3.42 12.54 -8.92
CA THR A 56 2.32 12.47 -9.89
C THR A 56 1.22 11.51 -9.42
N GLU A 57 0.03 11.58 -10.01
CA GLU A 57 -1.08 10.66 -9.64
C GLU A 57 -0.76 9.18 -9.90
N GLU A 58 0.01 8.90 -10.95
CA GLU A 58 0.51 7.56 -11.25
C GLU A 58 1.48 7.09 -10.17
N GLU A 59 2.49 7.89 -9.84
CA GLU A 59 3.46 7.57 -8.77
C GLU A 59 2.76 7.39 -7.42
N GLN A 60 1.79 8.24 -7.09
CA GLN A 60 0.95 8.07 -5.89
C GLN A 60 0.19 6.75 -5.92
N SER A 61 -0.40 6.39 -7.07
CA SER A 61 -1.17 5.16 -7.21
C SER A 61 -0.29 3.92 -7.03
N VAL A 62 0.82 3.86 -7.76
CA VAL A 62 1.79 2.76 -7.69
C VAL A 62 2.34 2.62 -6.27
N THR A 63 2.70 3.74 -5.64
CA THR A 63 3.18 3.75 -4.24
C THR A 63 2.12 3.19 -3.29
N LEU A 64 0.85 3.57 -3.43
CA LEU A 64 -0.22 3.04 -2.59
C LEU A 64 -0.46 1.54 -2.81
N TYR A 65 -0.43 1.06 -4.06
CA TYR A 65 -0.54 -0.38 -4.31
C TYR A 65 0.61 -1.15 -3.67
N HIS A 66 1.83 -0.64 -3.82
CA HIS A 66 3.03 -1.23 -3.22
C HIS A 66 2.90 -1.34 -1.71
N GLU A 67 2.77 -0.19 -1.03
CA GLU A 67 2.79 -0.09 0.43
C GLU A 67 1.65 -0.91 1.06
N ILE A 68 0.48 -0.94 0.43
CA ILE A 68 -0.67 -1.71 0.94
C ILE A 68 -0.47 -3.21 0.76
N LEU A 69 0.07 -3.66 -0.37
CA LEU A 69 0.30 -5.08 -0.59
C LEU A 69 1.39 -5.61 0.35
N GLU A 70 2.48 -4.86 0.49
CA GLU A 70 3.55 -5.21 1.42
C GLU A 70 3.05 -5.20 2.86
N ALA A 71 2.38 -4.12 3.30
CA ALA A 71 1.88 -4.02 4.67
C ALA A 71 0.85 -5.11 5.00
N ALA A 72 -0.06 -5.44 4.07
CA ALA A 72 -1.00 -6.55 4.24
C ALA A 72 -0.28 -7.90 4.36
N THR A 73 0.80 -8.10 3.61
CA THR A 73 1.61 -9.32 3.66
C THR A 73 2.32 -9.45 5.01
N VAL A 74 2.97 -8.37 5.46
CA VAL A 74 3.71 -8.33 6.74
C VAL A 74 2.78 -8.41 7.95
N ALA A 75 1.62 -7.76 7.90
CA ALA A 75 0.65 -7.73 8.99
C ALA A 75 -0.20 -8.99 9.10
N SER A 76 -0.24 -9.83 8.05
CA SER A 76 -1.04 -11.06 8.07
C SER A 76 -0.36 -12.15 8.88
N PRO A 77 -1.04 -12.80 9.84
CA PRO A 77 -0.48 -13.96 10.54
C PRO A 77 -0.32 -15.19 9.62
N SER A 78 -1.02 -15.20 8.50
CA SER A 78 -0.94 -16.23 7.46
C SER A 78 -1.13 -15.57 6.10
N PRO A 79 -0.08 -14.92 5.54
CA PRO A 79 -0.18 -14.27 4.23
C PRO A 79 -0.48 -15.29 3.12
N PRO A 80 -1.10 -14.86 2.01
CA PRO A 80 -1.28 -15.73 0.85
C PRO A 80 0.04 -16.37 0.40
N PRO A 81 0.08 -17.68 0.09
CA PRO A 81 1.31 -18.39 -0.24
C PRO A 81 2.11 -17.77 -1.39
N ALA A 82 1.42 -17.15 -2.36
CA ALA A 82 2.05 -16.50 -3.51
C ALA A 82 2.92 -15.29 -3.13
N LEU A 83 2.67 -14.69 -1.96
CA LEU A 83 3.42 -13.54 -1.45
C LEU A 83 4.56 -13.95 -0.51
N ILE A 84 4.62 -15.23 -0.11
CA ILE A 84 5.69 -15.75 0.72
C ILE A 84 6.98 -15.74 -0.10
N GLY A 85 7.95 -14.94 0.34
CA GLY A 85 9.25 -14.80 -0.33
C GLY A 85 9.30 -13.69 -1.38
N PHE A 86 8.23 -12.88 -1.52
CA PHE A 86 8.34 -11.63 -2.26
C PHE A 86 9.45 -10.77 -1.68
N ASN A 87 10.27 -10.22 -2.56
CA ASN A 87 11.19 -9.12 -2.26
C ASN A 87 10.62 -7.79 -2.77
N GLU A 88 11.34 -6.70 -2.50
CA GLU A 88 11.01 -5.34 -2.94
C GLU A 88 10.63 -5.24 -4.42
N GLY A 89 11.43 -5.86 -5.29
CA GLY A 89 11.18 -5.82 -6.73
C GLY A 89 9.95 -6.63 -7.16
N ASP A 90 9.52 -7.62 -6.36
CA ASP A 90 8.29 -8.35 -6.61
C ASP A 90 7.06 -7.49 -6.24
N PHE A 91 7.13 -6.78 -5.10
CA PHE A 91 6.09 -5.82 -4.71
C PHE A 91 5.99 -4.65 -5.68
N GLU A 92 7.12 -4.11 -6.12
CA GLU A 92 7.16 -3.05 -7.12
C GLU A 92 6.49 -3.47 -8.43
N ARG A 93 6.85 -4.65 -8.96
CA ARG A 93 6.20 -5.16 -10.19
C ARG A 93 4.71 -5.40 -9.99
N ALA A 94 4.30 -5.96 -8.85
CA ALA A 94 2.90 -6.17 -8.54
C ALA A 94 2.12 -4.85 -8.47
N ALA A 95 2.73 -3.79 -7.92
CA ALA A 95 2.13 -2.47 -7.84
C ALA A 95 1.92 -1.82 -9.22
N TYR A 96 2.92 -1.89 -10.10
CA TYR A 96 2.77 -1.44 -11.49
C TYR A 96 1.69 -2.24 -12.24
N SER A 97 1.69 -3.58 -12.10
CA SER A 97 0.65 -4.41 -12.70
C SER A 97 -0.74 -4.09 -12.16
N ALA A 98 -0.88 -3.79 -10.86
CA ALA A 98 -2.15 -3.37 -10.27
C ALA A 98 -2.62 -2.03 -10.84
N HIS A 99 -1.71 -1.07 -11.02
CA HIS A 99 -2.05 0.22 -11.64
C HIS A 99 -2.47 0.05 -13.11
N GLU A 100 -1.74 -0.75 -13.89
CA GLU A 100 -2.11 -1.06 -15.29
C GLU A 100 -3.47 -1.74 -15.38
N GLN A 101 -3.76 -2.68 -14.48
CA GLN A 101 -4.99 -3.48 -14.52
C GLN A 101 -6.22 -2.74 -13.96
N PHE A 102 -6.07 -1.97 -12.88
CA PHE A 102 -7.18 -1.38 -12.14
C PHE A 102 -7.27 0.14 -12.24
N GLY A 103 -6.21 0.79 -12.73
CA GLY A 103 -6.11 2.24 -12.86
C GLY A 103 -5.67 2.93 -11.57
N VAL A 104 -6.15 4.16 -11.37
CA VAL A 104 -5.78 5.01 -10.23
C VAL A 104 -6.15 4.33 -8.90
N ALA A 105 -5.28 4.46 -7.90
CA ALA A 105 -5.54 3.88 -6.59
C ALA A 105 -6.81 4.50 -5.97
N SER A 106 -7.66 3.62 -5.47
CA SER A 106 -8.89 3.91 -4.74
C SER A 106 -9.11 2.77 -3.75
N VAL A 107 -9.94 2.96 -2.72
CA VAL A 107 -10.27 1.87 -1.78
C VAL A 107 -10.80 0.64 -2.51
N GLU A 108 -11.64 0.84 -3.54
CA GLU A 108 -12.16 -0.25 -4.36
C GLU A 108 -11.02 -0.99 -5.08
N ASN A 109 -10.12 -0.27 -5.73
CA ASN A 109 -9.05 -0.89 -6.49
C ASN A 109 -7.97 -1.54 -5.59
N LEU A 110 -7.70 -0.98 -4.40
CA LEU A 110 -6.85 -1.64 -3.40
C LEU A 110 -7.46 -2.98 -2.98
N ASN A 111 -8.78 -3.04 -2.78
CA ASN A 111 -9.46 -4.29 -2.49
C ASN A 111 -9.46 -5.26 -3.67
N ARG A 112 -9.50 -4.79 -4.92
CA ARG A 112 -9.35 -5.63 -6.11
C ARG A 112 -7.95 -6.25 -6.19
N MET A 113 -6.90 -5.47 -5.92
CA MET A 113 -5.52 -5.96 -5.84
C MET A 113 -5.36 -6.98 -4.71
N LEU A 114 -5.82 -6.67 -3.50
CA LEU A 114 -5.74 -7.62 -2.38
C LEU A 114 -6.48 -8.93 -2.70
N LYS A 115 -7.64 -8.85 -3.38
CA LYS A 115 -8.35 -10.04 -3.87
C LYS A 115 -7.52 -10.86 -4.85
N SER A 116 -6.87 -10.21 -5.83
CA SER A 116 -6.09 -10.92 -6.86
C SER A 116 -4.88 -11.64 -6.28
N HIS A 117 -4.38 -11.20 -5.13
CA HIS A 117 -3.31 -11.87 -4.38
C HIS A 117 -3.81 -12.86 -3.31
N GLY A 118 -5.13 -13.10 -3.21
CA GLY A 118 -5.69 -14.14 -2.34
C GLY A 118 -6.03 -13.69 -0.92
N PHE A 119 -6.15 -12.38 -0.66
CA PHE A 119 -6.71 -11.90 0.61
C PHE A 119 -8.25 -12.03 0.61
N GLU A 120 -8.77 -12.69 1.65
CA GLU A 120 -10.19 -13.00 1.84
C GLU A 120 -11.04 -11.75 2.17
N GLU A 121 -12.35 -11.85 1.96
CA GLU A 121 -13.29 -10.83 2.44
C GLU A 121 -13.31 -10.76 3.97
N HIS A 122 -13.66 -9.59 4.51
CA HIS A 122 -13.83 -9.41 5.94
C HIS A 122 -15.15 -10.03 6.42
#